data_AF-A0A5B0G5S3-F1
#
_entry.id   AF-A0A5B0G5S3-F1
#
_cell.length_a   1.000
_cell.length_b   1.000
_cell.length_c   1.000
_cell.angle_alpha   90.00
_cell.angle_beta   90.00
_cell.angle_gamma   90.00
#
_symmetry.space_group_name_H-M   'P 1'
#
loop_
_entity.id
_entity.type
_entity.pdbx_description
1 polymer ?
#
loop_
_entity_poly.entity_id
_entity_poly.type
_entity_poly.pdbx_seq_one_letter_code
_entity_poly.pdbx_strand_id
1 'polypeptide(L)'
;MSNINPTENQPHAESVSGDVQTVASVFVTTRDGQTHRLEAQPGLSVMEIIRDAGISELLALCGGSCSCATCHVYVDPELASRLSQMSEDENDLLDATSCRKHNSRLSCQIRFSDALEGLKVAIAPD
;
A
#
# COMPACT_ATOMS: atom_id res chain seq x y z
N MET A 1 15.24 43.39 27.14
CA MET A 1 13.83 42.98 27.09
C MET A 1 13.64 42.15 25.84
N SER A 2 13.27 40.90 26.08
CA SER A 2 12.85 39.79 25.22
C SER A 2 12.81 39.95 23.69
N ASN A 3 13.60 39.07 23.04
CA ASN A 3 13.25 38.13 21.97
C ASN A 3 11.90 38.30 21.26
N ILE A 4 11.92 38.29 19.92
CA ILE A 4 11.35 37.19 19.12
C ILE A 4 11.86 37.24 17.67
N ASN A 5 12.54 36.15 17.28
CA ASN A 5 12.89 35.78 15.91
C ASN A 5 11.62 35.24 15.22
N PRO A 6 11.25 35.69 14.01
CA PRO A 6 10.32 34.94 13.17
C PRO A 6 11.09 33.85 12.42
N THR A 7 10.96 32.64 12.97
CA THR A 7 11.26 31.31 12.48
C THR A 7 11.28 31.15 10.95
N GLU A 8 12.38 30.58 10.49
CA GLU A 8 12.56 29.87 9.24
C GLU A 8 11.39 28.92 8.97
N ASN A 9 10.77 29.03 7.79
CA ASN A 9 9.91 27.96 7.29
C ASN A 9 10.14 27.76 5.80
N GLN A 10 11.25 27.11 5.48
CA GLN A 10 11.35 26.27 4.29
C GLN A 10 10.61 24.96 4.58
N PRO A 11 9.80 24.48 3.63
CA PRO A 11 9.81 23.07 3.33
C PRO A 11 10.45 22.84 1.96
N HIS A 12 11.56 22.10 2.05
CA HIS A 12 12.18 21.20 1.09
C HIS A 12 11.65 21.19 -0.35
N ALA A 13 12.56 21.55 -1.25
CA ALA A 13 12.59 21.03 -2.59
C ALA A 13 12.76 19.51 -2.57
N GLU A 14 11.95 18.79 -3.35
CA GLU A 14 12.45 17.61 -4.04
C GLU A 14 12.12 17.75 -5.52
N SER A 15 13.17 18.12 -6.26
CA SER A 15 13.20 18.08 -7.71
C SER A 15 13.46 16.64 -8.12
N VAL A 16 12.47 15.95 -8.68
CA VAL A 16 12.73 14.67 -9.37
C VAL A 16 13.15 14.95 -10.82
N SER A 17 14.46 14.99 -11.02
CA SER A 17 15.11 14.92 -12.32
C SER A 17 15.30 13.46 -12.72
N GLY A 18 15.00 13.14 -13.98
CA GLY A 18 15.72 12.14 -14.79
C GLY A 18 15.53 10.65 -14.45
N ASP A 19 14.64 9.99 -15.17
CA ASP A 19 14.91 8.94 -16.17
C ASP A 19 13.54 8.33 -16.53
N VAL A 20 13.20 8.18 -17.81
CA VAL A 20 11.99 7.45 -18.19
C VAL A 20 12.29 5.97 -18.03
N GLN A 21 12.43 5.51 -16.79
CA GLN A 21 12.45 4.10 -16.46
C GLN A 21 11.02 3.59 -16.70
N THR A 22 10.85 2.47 -17.40
CA THR A 22 9.57 1.75 -17.43
C THR A 22 9.20 1.35 -16.00
N VAL A 23 8.50 2.25 -15.31
CA VAL A 23 8.03 2.04 -13.93
C VAL A 23 6.81 1.14 -13.97
N ALA A 24 6.94 0.01 -13.29
CA ALA A 24 5.84 -0.88 -13.02
C ALA A 24 4.74 -0.13 -12.25
N SER A 25 3.49 -0.54 -12.40
CA SER A 25 2.32 0.17 -11.88
C SER A 25 1.43 -0.73 -11.03
N VAL A 26 0.96 -0.20 -9.89
CA VAL A 26 -0.12 -0.77 -9.07
C VAL A 26 -1.28 0.21 -9.04
N PHE A 27 -2.50 -0.28 -9.23
CA PHE A 27 -3.72 0.51 -9.15
C PHE A 27 -4.38 0.28 -7.80
N VAL A 28 -4.64 1.36 -7.07
CA VAL A 28 -5.17 1.32 -5.71
C VAL A 28 -6.46 2.10 -5.66
N THR A 29 -7.56 1.42 -5.34
CA THR A 29 -8.85 2.07 -5.10
C THR A 29 -9.00 2.37 -3.62
N THR A 30 -9.15 3.65 -3.27
CA THR A 30 -9.40 4.13 -1.91
C THR A 30 -10.83 3.80 -1.45
N ARG A 31 -11.14 4.01 -0.16
CA ARG A 31 -12.49 3.71 0.37
C ARG A 31 -13.56 4.64 -0.21
N ASP A 32 -13.19 5.83 -0.68
CA ASP A 32 -14.11 6.74 -1.39
C ASP A 32 -14.34 6.36 -2.87
N GLY A 33 -13.64 5.32 -3.36
CA GLY A 33 -13.78 4.79 -4.71
C GLY A 33 -12.87 5.43 -5.76
N GLN A 34 -11.98 6.35 -5.36
CA GLN A 34 -10.96 6.89 -6.25
C GLN A 34 -9.87 5.86 -6.52
N THR A 35 -9.53 5.68 -7.80
CA THR A 35 -8.43 4.79 -8.20
C THR A 35 -7.19 5.60 -8.52
N HIS A 36 -6.10 5.31 -7.81
CA HIS A 36 -4.79 5.91 -8.01
C HIS A 36 -3.89 4.93 -8.73
N ARG A 37 -3.18 5.39 -9.76
CA ARG A 37 -2.08 4.65 -10.36
C ARG A 37 -0.81 5.02 -9.61
N LEU A 38 -0.20 4.03 -8.97
CA LEU A 38 1.02 4.16 -8.19
C LEU A 38 2.19 3.55 -8.94
N GLU A 39 3.34 4.19 -8.84
CA GLU A 39 4.61 3.62 -9.29
C GLU A 39 5.03 2.53 -8.31
N ALA A 40 5.39 1.37 -8.85
CA ALA A 40 5.71 0.18 -8.08
C ALA A 40 7.11 -0.29 -8.41
N GLN A 41 7.90 -0.60 -7.38
CA GLN A 41 9.23 -1.16 -7.53
C GLN A 41 9.21 -2.64 -7.11
N PRO A 42 9.68 -3.56 -7.96
CA PRO A 42 9.85 -4.96 -7.58
C PRO A 42 10.66 -5.11 -6.28
N GLY A 43 10.22 -6.00 -5.40
CA GLY A 43 10.83 -6.25 -4.09
C GLY A 43 10.15 -5.54 -2.92
N LEU A 44 9.48 -4.42 -3.16
CA LEU A 44 8.64 -3.76 -2.14
C LEU A 44 7.35 -4.55 -1.91
N SER A 45 6.76 -4.41 -0.73
CA SER A 45 5.40 -4.85 -0.48
C SER A 45 4.39 -3.87 -1.08
N VAL A 46 3.19 -4.36 -1.39
CA VAL A 46 2.09 -3.49 -1.85
C VAL A 46 1.74 -2.44 -0.79
N MET A 47 1.88 -2.78 0.50
CA MET A 47 1.73 -1.82 1.60
C MET A 47 2.74 -0.68 1.53
N GLU A 48 4.02 -0.97 1.29
CA GLU A 48 5.07 0.05 1.16
C GLU A 48 4.78 0.97 -0.03
N ILE A 49 4.44 0.40 -1.20
CA ILE A 49 4.08 1.15 -2.40
C ILE A 49 2.90 2.11 -2.15
N ILE A 50 1.86 1.63 -1.46
CA ILE A 50 0.67 2.45 -1.13
C ILE A 50 1.04 3.61 -0.20
N ARG A 51 1.86 3.35 0.81
CA ARG A 51 2.24 4.36 1.81
C ARG A 51 3.22 5.39 1.26
N ASP A 52 4.18 4.96 0.44
CA ASP A 52 5.15 5.84 -0.21
C ASP A 52 4.44 6.79 -1.20
N ALA A 53 3.34 6.36 -1.79
CA ALA A 53 2.46 7.21 -2.60
C ALA A 53 1.57 8.19 -1.80
N GLY A 54 1.64 8.17 -0.46
CA GLY A 54 0.91 9.10 0.40
C GLY A 54 -0.54 8.70 0.71
N ILE A 55 -0.98 7.48 0.37
CA ILE A 55 -2.33 7.00 0.70
C ILE A 55 -2.38 6.61 2.18
N SER A 56 -2.76 7.57 3.02
CA SER A 56 -2.79 7.44 4.49
C SER A 56 -3.95 6.58 5.02
N GLU A 57 -4.91 6.25 4.15
CA GLU A 57 -6.04 5.39 4.46
C GLU A 57 -5.63 3.98 4.88
N LEU A 58 -4.50 3.50 4.37
CA LEU A 58 -3.93 2.22 4.73
C LEU A 58 -2.97 2.40 5.92
N LEU A 59 -3.48 2.15 7.14
CA LEU A 59 -2.80 2.54 8.38
C LEU A 59 -1.51 1.76 8.65
N ALA A 60 -1.47 0.46 8.30
CA ALA A 60 -0.33 -0.44 8.54
C ALA A 60 0.31 -0.32 9.94
N LEU A 61 -0.48 -0.42 11.01
CA LEU A 61 -0.05 -0.12 12.39
C LEU A 61 1.14 -0.96 12.88
N CYS A 62 1.27 -2.20 12.42
CA CYS A 62 2.41 -3.07 12.78
C CYS A 62 3.63 -2.90 11.88
N GLY A 63 3.60 -1.98 10.90
CA GLY A 63 4.70 -1.80 9.95
C GLY A 63 4.96 -2.98 9.01
N GLY A 64 4.03 -3.94 8.90
CA GLY A 64 4.13 -5.09 7.99
C GLY A 64 4.59 -6.40 8.63
N SER A 65 4.72 -6.47 9.95
CA SER A 65 5.11 -7.69 10.68
C SER A 65 4.03 -8.79 10.76
N CYS A 66 2.97 -8.72 9.96
CA CYS A 66 1.83 -9.65 10.02
C CYS A 66 1.25 -9.79 11.44
N SER A 67 1.05 -8.68 12.15
CA SER A 67 0.52 -8.68 13.53
C SER A 67 -0.74 -7.83 13.70
N CYS A 68 -1.27 -7.26 12.61
CA CYS A 68 -2.52 -6.52 12.58
C CYS A 68 -3.20 -6.68 11.21
N ALA A 69 -4.48 -6.36 11.12
CA ALA A 69 -5.24 -6.39 9.87
C ALA A 69 -5.43 -5.00 9.20
N THR A 70 -4.78 -3.94 9.68
CA THR A 70 -5.03 -2.56 9.19
C THR A 70 -4.39 -2.24 7.83
N CYS A 71 -3.84 -3.24 7.15
CA CYS A 71 -3.32 -3.17 5.78
C CYS A 71 -4.15 -4.03 4.83
N HIS A 72 -5.37 -4.36 5.22
CA HIS A 72 -6.30 -5.19 4.49
C HIS A 72 -6.72 -4.52 3.18
N VAL A 73 -6.56 -5.28 2.10
CA VAL A 73 -6.99 -4.93 0.75
C VAL A 73 -7.76 -6.08 0.11
N TYR A 74 -8.59 -5.74 -0.86
CA TYR A 74 -9.18 -6.68 -1.80
C TYR A 74 -8.34 -6.71 -3.07
N VAL A 75 -7.88 -7.89 -3.45
CA VAL A 75 -7.07 -8.08 -4.66
C VAL A 75 -7.96 -8.42 -5.84
N ASP A 76 -7.61 -7.90 -7.01
CA ASP A 76 -8.27 -8.29 -8.25
C ASP A 76 -8.02 -9.77 -8.62
N PRO A 77 -9.08 -10.54 -8.93
CA PRO A 77 -8.96 -11.97 -9.19
C PRO A 77 -8.10 -12.31 -10.41
N GLU A 78 -7.93 -11.40 -11.37
CA GLU A 78 -7.08 -11.61 -12.56
C GLU A 78 -5.62 -11.88 -12.15
N LEU A 79 -5.14 -11.20 -11.11
CA LEU A 79 -3.76 -11.30 -10.62
C LEU A 79 -3.64 -12.00 -9.27
N ALA A 80 -4.75 -12.29 -8.59
CA ALA A 80 -4.77 -13.03 -7.32
C ALA A 80 -4.11 -14.41 -7.41
N SER A 81 -4.24 -15.09 -8.57
CA SER A 81 -3.63 -16.39 -8.83
C SER A 81 -2.09 -16.36 -8.93
N ARG A 82 -1.50 -15.18 -9.12
CA ARG A 82 -0.05 -14.96 -9.17
C ARG A 82 0.55 -14.57 -7.83
N LEU A 83 -0.29 -14.32 -6.83
CA LEU A 83 0.18 -13.98 -5.50
C LEU A 83 0.79 -15.19 -4.80
N SER A 84 1.67 -14.91 -3.84
CA SER A 84 2.09 -15.91 -2.85
C SER A 84 0.87 -16.47 -2.12
N GLN A 85 0.98 -17.74 -1.72
CA GLN A 85 -0.03 -18.38 -0.88
C GLN A 85 -0.20 -17.59 0.42
N MET A 86 -1.45 -17.44 0.85
CA MET A 86 -1.79 -16.85 2.15
C MET A 86 -1.22 -17.73 3.27
N SER A 87 -0.55 -17.11 4.25
CA SER A 87 -0.09 -17.81 5.46
C SER A 87 -1.22 -18.04 6.46
N GLU A 88 -1.04 -18.96 7.40
CA GLU A 88 -2.02 -19.19 8.48
C GLU A 88 -2.18 -17.95 9.37
N ASP A 89 -1.09 -17.27 9.73
CA ASP A 89 -1.15 -16.01 10.51
C ASP A 89 -1.92 -14.91 9.75
N GLU A 90 -1.69 -14.77 8.44
CA GLU A 90 -2.44 -13.84 7.59
C GLU A 90 -3.93 -14.21 7.56
N ASN A 91 -4.24 -15.50 7.44
CA ASN A 91 -5.61 -16.01 7.43
C ASN A 91 -6.33 -15.70 8.75
N ASP A 92 -5.72 -15.97 9.89
CA ASP A 92 -6.32 -15.77 11.21
C ASP A 92 -6.60 -14.29 11.49
N LEU A 93 -5.68 -13.41 11.11
CA LEU A 93 -5.88 -11.97 11.22
C LEU A 93 -7.03 -11.47 10.35
N LEU A 94 -7.17 -12.00 9.12
CA LEU A 94 -8.28 -11.67 8.23
C LEU A 94 -9.61 -12.24 8.73
N ASP A 95 -9.63 -13.43 9.35
CA ASP A 95 -10.85 -14.02 9.94
C ASP A 95 -11.41 -13.21 11.10
N ALA A 96 -10.56 -12.47 11.80
CA ALA A 96 -11.01 -11.54 12.84
C ALA A 96 -11.68 -10.27 12.28
N THR A 97 -11.62 -10.02 10.97
CA THR A 97 -12.22 -8.83 10.34
C THR A 97 -13.68 -9.06 9.95
N SER A 98 -14.53 -8.05 10.11
CA SER A 98 -15.94 -8.10 9.70
C SER A 98 -16.14 -7.98 8.20
N CYS A 99 -15.15 -7.46 7.49
CA CYS A 99 -15.20 -7.15 6.06
C CYS A 99 -14.43 -8.17 5.18
N ARG A 100 -14.04 -9.32 5.73
CA ARG A 100 -13.35 -10.37 4.97
C ARG A 100 -14.14 -10.82 3.73
N LYS A 101 -13.43 -10.98 2.62
CA LYS A 101 -13.90 -11.55 1.35
C LYS A 101 -12.91 -12.62 0.86
N HIS A 102 -13.34 -13.43 -0.11
CA HIS A 102 -12.50 -14.47 -0.72
C HIS A 102 -11.21 -13.93 -1.35
N ASN A 103 -11.21 -12.68 -1.80
CA ASN A 103 -10.06 -11.99 -2.38
C ASN A 103 -9.36 -11.04 -1.40
N SER A 104 -9.62 -11.18 -0.09
CA SER A 104 -8.94 -10.40 0.94
C SER A 104 -7.51 -10.86 1.12
N ARG A 105 -6.60 -9.90 1.23
CA ARG A 105 -5.19 -10.10 1.56
C ARG A 105 -4.70 -8.97 2.46
N LEU A 106 -3.64 -9.24 3.21
CA LEU A 106 -2.86 -8.19 3.86
C LEU A 106 -1.83 -7.68 2.86
N SER A 107 -1.95 -6.42 2.45
CA SER A 107 -1.06 -5.81 1.44
C SER A 107 0.42 -5.85 1.83
N CYS A 108 0.74 -5.93 3.12
CA CYS A 108 2.12 -6.08 3.58
C CYS A 108 2.72 -7.48 3.31
N GLN A 109 1.88 -8.50 3.15
CA GLN A 109 2.29 -9.87 2.82
C GLN A 109 2.37 -10.11 1.31
N ILE A 110 1.94 -9.14 0.50
CA ILE A 110 2.06 -9.19 -0.95
C ILE A 110 3.38 -8.52 -1.36
N ARG A 111 4.34 -9.32 -1.81
CA ARG A 111 5.56 -8.83 -2.45
C ARG A 111 5.29 -8.49 -3.90
N PHE A 112 5.51 -7.23 -4.26
CA PHE A 112 5.41 -6.78 -5.64
C PHE A 112 6.57 -7.34 -6.47
N SER A 113 6.24 -7.78 -7.69
CA SER A 113 7.19 -8.31 -8.67
C SER A 113 6.67 -7.99 -10.07
N ASP A 114 7.51 -8.11 -11.09
CA ASP A 114 7.11 -7.85 -12.48
C ASP A 114 5.93 -8.72 -12.95
N ALA A 115 5.74 -9.89 -12.33
CA ALA A 115 4.60 -10.77 -12.62
C ALA A 115 3.24 -10.19 -12.18
N LEU A 116 3.27 -9.18 -11.30
CA LEU A 116 2.11 -8.46 -10.76
C LEU A 116 1.96 -7.08 -11.40
N GLU A 117 2.60 -6.82 -12.54
CA GLU A 117 2.43 -5.55 -13.23
C GLU A 117 0.96 -5.25 -13.53
N GLY A 118 0.52 -4.05 -13.16
CA GLY A 118 -0.87 -3.63 -13.27
C GLY A 118 -1.78 -4.22 -12.19
N LEU A 119 -1.24 -4.71 -11.07
CA LEU A 119 -2.02 -5.20 -9.93
C LEU A 119 -3.04 -4.16 -9.49
N LYS A 120 -4.32 -4.57 -9.43
CA LYS A 120 -5.39 -3.74 -8.89
C LYS A 120 -5.73 -4.24 -7.49
N VAL A 121 -5.76 -3.31 -6.54
CA VAL A 121 -6.19 -3.56 -5.17
C VAL A 121 -7.16 -2.48 -4.72
N ALA A 122 -8.09 -2.82 -3.85
CA ALA A 122 -8.98 -1.86 -3.21
C ALA A 122 -8.79 -1.90 -1.68
N ILE A 123 -8.70 -0.75 -1.04
CA ILE A 123 -8.57 -0.65 0.42
C ILE A 123 -9.87 -1.16 1.05
N ALA A 124 -9.74 -2.09 2.00
CA ALA A 124 -10.90 -2.61 2.72
C ALA A 124 -11.49 -1.54 3.66
N PRO A 125 -12.82 -1.56 3.91
CA PRO A 125 -13.42 -0.73 4.95
C PRO A 125 -12.90 -1.15 6.33
N ASP A 126 -12.89 -0.20 7.27
CA ASP A 126 -12.62 -0.45 8.70
C ASP A 126 -13.74 -1.25 9.39
#